data_AF-A0A378IB99-F1
#
_entry.id   AF-A0A378IB99-F1
#
_cell.length_a   1.000
_cell.length_b   1.000
_cell.length_c   1.000
_cell.angle_alpha   90.00
_cell.angle_beta   90.00
_cell.angle_gamma   90.00
#
_symmetry.space_group_name_H-M   'P 1'
#
loop_
_entity.id
_entity.type
_entity.pdbx_description
1 polymer ?
#
loop_
_entity_poly.entity_id
_entity_poly.type
_entity_poly.pdbx_seq_one_letter_code
_entity_poly.pdbx_strand_id
1 'polypeptide(L)'
;MSKGPYQSFANRLIHTLKDKGHTASRSPNGICIKTLAEFTGASEQICRRYIRGDALPDYEKVKQLAQHLQINPGWLLFGEEEYTEPRKSEIDEALLHYILKQSHHLYPVSHGSNDDYADFVLGLIKEVRAIDTSENNLLKIIDLAIGSISSYEEKRKQKSHAV
;
A
#
# COMPACT_ATOMS: atom_id res chain seq x y z
N MET A 1 -32.19 5.05 8.33
CA MET A 1 -31.00 4.50 9.00
C MET A 1 -29.78 5.22 8.45
N SER A 2 -28.94 5.78 9.32
CA SER A 2 -27.68 6.44 8.90
C SER A 2 -26.82 5.42 8.17
N LYS A 3 -26.49 5.67 6.91
CA LYS A 3 -25.52 4.84 6.18
C LYS A 3 -24.16 5.06 6.83
N GLY A 4 -23.50 3.99 7.28
CA GLY A 4 -22.15 4.08 7.82
C GLY A 4 -21.19 4.67 6.78
N PRO A 5 -20.06 5.28 7.18
CA PRO A 5 -19.12 5.92 6.26
C PRO A 5 -18.59 4.98 5.18
N TYR A 6 -18.61 3.67 5.42
CA TYR A 6 -18.08 2.65 4.51
C TYR A 6 -19.17 1.74 3.92
N GLN A 7 -20.39 2.27 3.74
CA GLN A 7 -21.52 1.49 3.24
C GLN A 7 -21.26 0.85 1.87
N SER A 8 -20.55 1.53 0.97
CA SER A 8 -20.23 0.98 -0.37
C SER A 8 -19.34 -0.25 -0.27
N PHE A 9 -18.31 -0.23 0.59
CA PHE A 9 -17.48 -1.39 0.89
C PHE A 9 -18.31 -2.52 1.51
N ALA A 10 -19.13 -2.20 2.51
CA ALA A 10 -19.97 -3.17 3.19
C ALA A 10 -20.92 -3.89 2.23
N ASN A 11 -21.54 -3.14 1.30
CA ASN A 11 -22.44 -3.69 0.30
C ASN A 11 -21.71 -4.64 -0.65
N ARG A 12 -20.53 -4.26 -1.16
CA ARG A 12 -19.70 -5.15 -1.99
C ARG A 12 -19.32 -6.42 -1.26
N LEU A 13 -18.82 -6.30 -0.02
CA LEU A 13 -18.44 -7.45 0.79
C LEU A 13 -19.63 -8.39 1.04
N ILE A 14 -20.80 -7.86 1.40
CA ILE A 14 -22.02 -8.66 1.61
C ILE A 14 -22.43 -9.36 0.32
N HIS A 15 -22.42 -8.66 -0.82
CA HIS A 15 -22.78 -9.22 -2.11
C HIS A 15 -21.84 -10.38 -2.48
N THR A 16 -20.52 -10.16 -2.41
CA THR A 16 -19.54 -11.20 -2.72
C THR A 16 -19.67 -12.41 -1.79
N LEU A 17 -19.86 -12.19 -0.48
CA LEU A 17 -20.06 -13.30 0.46
C LEU A 17 -21.30 -14.13 0.10
N LYS A 18 -22.38 -13.48 -0.33
CA LYS A 18 -23.60 -14.18 -0.77
C LYS A 18 -23.37 -14.96 -2.06
N ASP A 19 -22.74 -14.35 -3.06
CA ASP A 19 -22.45 -14.99 -4.34
C ASP A 19 -21.54 -16.22 -4.18
N LYS A 20 -20.60 -16.17 -3.23
CA LYS A 20 -19.70 -17.28 -2.88
C LYS A 20 -20.34 -18.30 -1.94
N GLY A 21 -21.63 -18.15 -1.61
CA GLY A 21 -22.38 -19.12 -0.81
C GLY A 21 -22.18 -19.02 0.70
N HIS A 22 -21.49 -18.00 1.21
CA HIS A 22 -21.26 -17.77 2.65
C HIS A 22 -22.46 -17.11 3.32
N THR A 23 -23.63 -17.71 3.13
CA THR A 23 -24.91 -17.22 3.64
C THR A 23 -25.26 -17.87 4.99
N ALA A 24 -26.10 -17.19 5.77
CA ALA A 24 -26.67 -17.75 6.98
C ALA A 24 -28.12 -17.28 7.14
N SER A 25 -29.07 -18.21 7.08
CA SER A 25 -30.51 -17.92 7.08
C SER A 25 -31.01 -17.25 8.36
N ARG A 26 -30.29 -17.40 9.48
CA ARG A 26 -30.61 -16.79 10.78
C ARG A 26 -29.86 -15.48 11.06
N SER A 27 -29.05 -15.01 10.11
CA SER A 27 -28.27 -13.78 10.26
C SER A 27 -29.04 -12.57 9.74
N PRO A 28 -29.06 -11.42 10.46
CA PRO A 28 -29.79 -10.22 10.03
C PRO A 28 -29.42 -9.72 8.63
N ASN A 29 -28.17 -9.95 8.20
CA ASN A 29 -27.65 -9.53 6.89
C ASN A 29 -27.55 -10.70 5.90
N GLY A 30 -28.01 -11.90 6.31
CA GLY A 30 -27.99 -13.12 5.50
C GLY A 30 -26.61 -13.73 5.29
N ILE A 31 -25.60 -13.34 6.08
CA ILE A 31 -24.21 -13.82 5.96
C ILE A 31 -23.71 -14.51 7.22
N CYS A 32 -22.79 -15.46 7.07
CA CYS A 32 -22.14 -16.14 8.18
C CYS A 32 -20.99 -15.28 8.75
N ILE A 33 -21.22 -14.60 9.88
CA ILE A 33 -20.20 -13.77 10.54
C ILE A 33 -19.00 -14.59 11.02
N LYS A 34 -19.20 -15.86 11.38
CA LYS A 34 -18.11 -16.76 11.79
C LYS A 34 -17.13 -17.01 10.64
N THR A 35 -17.65 -17.30 9.46
CA THR A 35 -16.82 -17.48 8.26
C THR A 35 -16.03 -16.21 7.93
N LEU A 36 -16.64 -15.03 8.11
CA LEU A 36 -15.94 -13.76 7.93
C LEU A 36 -14.81 -13.55 8.95
N ALA A 37 -15.03 -13.95 10.20
CA ALA A 37 -14.02 -13.92 11.25
C ALA A 37 -12.86 -14.89 10.94
N GLU A 38 -13.17 -16.09 10.44
CA GLU A 38 -12.18 -17.07 10.01
C GLU A 38 -11.31 -16.56 8.86
N PHE A 39 -11.90 -15.89 7.85
CA PHE A 39 -11.16 -15.34 6.71
C PHE A 39 -10.23 -14.17 7.08
N THR A 40 -10.55 -13.42 8.13
CA THR A 40 -9.83 -12.19 8.50
C THR A 40 -8.97 -12.34 9.75
N GLY A 41 -9.10 -13.46 10.48
CA GLY A 41 -8.58 -13.61 11.84
C GLY A 41 -9.12 -12.57 12.83
N ALA A 42 -10.18 -11.83 12.48
CA ALA A 42 -10.75 -10.78 13.34
C ALA A 42 -11.86 -11.33 14.23
N SER A 43 -12.19 -10.62 15.31
CA SER A 43 -13.33 -11.00 16.14
C SER A 43 -14.67 -10.80 15.42
N GLU A 44 -15.70 -11.57 15.79
CA GLU A 44 -17.04 -11.42 15.22
C GLU A 44 -17.61 -10.00 15.39
N GLN A 45 -17.28 -9.32 16.50
CA GLN A 45 -17.73 -7.95 16.75
C GLN A 45 -17.14 -6.97 15.74
N ILE A 46 -15.85 -7.11 15.43
CA ILE A 46 -15.18 -6.32 14.40
C ILE A 46 -15.77 -6.62 13.02
N CYS A 47 -16.01 -7.90 12.71
CA CYS A 47 -16.66 -8.30 11.46
C CYS A 47 -18.05 -7.68 11.29
N ARG A 48 -18.84 -7.56 12.37
CA ARG A 48 -20.15 -6.87 12.32
C ARG A 48 -20.01 -5.39 11.97
N ARG A 49 -18.95 -4.72 12.42
CA ARG A 49 -18.68 -3.32 12.06
C ARG A 49 -18.36 -3.17 10.57
N TYR A 50 -17.60 -4.11 9.99
CA TYR A 50 -17.33 -4.13 8.55
C TYR A 50 -18.61 -4.24 7.74
N ILE A 51 -19.49 -5.16 8.14
CA ILE A 51 -20.75 -5.45 7.44
C ILE A 51 -21.79 -4.34 7.62
N ARG A 52 -21.73 -3.58 8.72
CA ARG A 52 -22.55 -2.37 8.91
C ARG A 52 -22.01 -1.15 8.17
N GLY A 53 -20.76 -1.19 7.71
CA GLY A 53 -20.08 -0.03 7.14
C GLY A 53 -19.59 0.97 8.19
N ASP A 54 -19.46 0.55 9.45
CA ASP A 54 -18.99 1.37 10.57
C ASP A 54 -17.45 1.44 10.64
N ALA A 55 -16.76 0.51 9.96
CA ALA A 55 -15.30 0.43 9.92
C ALA A 55 -14.82 -0.25 8.63
N LEU A 56 -13.59 0.05 8.23
CA LEU A 56 -12.83 -0.73 7.24
C LEU A 56 -11.87 -1.71 7.93
N PRO A 57 -11.60 -2.87 7.32
CA PRO A 57 -10.48 -3.71 7.72
C PRO A 57 -9.14 -3.03 7.42
N ASP A 58 -8.09 -3.43 8.13
CA ASP A 58 -6.72 -3.08 7.76
C ASP A 58 -6.29 -3.75 6.45
N TYR A 59 -5.18 -3.29 5.88
CA TYR A 59 -4.69 -3.74 4.59
C TYR A 59 -4.46 -5.26 4.52
N GLU A 60 -3.88 -5.87 5.56
CA GLU A 60 -3.64 -7.31 5.58
C GLU A 60 -4.95 -8.10 5.60
N LYS A 61 -5.97 -7.65 6.34
CA LYS A 61 -7.31 -8.28 6.34
C LYS A 61 -8.01 -8.13 5.01
N VAL A 62 -7.86 -6.99 4.33
CA VAL A 62 -8.38 -6.81 2.97
C VAL A 62 -7.74 -7.80 2.01
N LYS A 63 -6.42 -7.98 2.07
CA LYS A 63 -5.71 -8.98 1.24
C LYS A 63 -6.18 -10.40 1.52
N GLN A 64 -6.33 -10.78 2.78
CA GLN A 64 -6.84 -12.10 3.16
C GLN A 64 -8.26 -12.32 2.63
N LEU A 65 -9.15 -11.34 2.78
CA LEU A 65 -10.51 -11.40 2.24
C LEU A 65 -10.52 -11.56 0.73
N ALA A 66 -9.75 -10.72 0.03
CA ALA A 66 -9.64 -10.75 -1.41
C ALA A 66 -9.11 -12.11 -1.91
N GLN A 67 -8.12 -12.66 -1.23
CA GLN A 67 -7.57 -13.98 -1.53
C GLN A 67 -8.58 -15.11 -1.31
N HIS A 68 -9.25 -15.15 -0.15
CA HIS A 68 -10.26 -16.17 0.17
C HIS A 68 -11.46 -16.11 -0.77
N LEU A 69 -11.90 -14.90 -1.13
CA LEU A 69 -13.04 -14.68 -2.02
C LEU A 69 -12.66 -14.73 -3.51
N GLN A 70 -11.36 -14.82 -3.83
CA GLN A 70 -10.82 -14.79 -5.19
C GLN A 70 -11.30 -13.56 -5.98
N ILE A 71 -11.15 -12.38 -5.39
CA ILE A 71 -11.49 -11.09 -5.99
C ILE A 71 -10.31 -10.12 -5.88
N ASN A 72 -10.33 -9.02 -6.65
CA ASN A 72 -9.33 -7.97 -6.54
C ASN A 72 -9.55 -7.15 -5.23
N PRO A 73 -8.51 -6.91 -4.40
CA PRO A 73 -8.62 -6.14 -3.16
C PRO A 73 -8.98 -4.66 -3.39
N GLY A 74 -8.51 -4.05 -4.47
CA GLY A 74 -8.88 -2.70 -4.92
C GLY A 74 -10.35 -2.62 -5.31
N TRP A 75 -10.87 -3.62 -6.06
CA TRP A 75 -12.30 -3.71 -6.35
C TRP A 75 -13.13 -3.85 -5.05
N LEU A 76 -12.69 -4.67 -4.10
CA LEU A 76 -13.38 -4.81 -2.81
C LEU A 76 -13.45 -3.47 -2.06
N LEU A 77 -12.31 -2.77 -1.97
CA LEU A 77 -12.19 -1.52 -1.24
C LEU A 77 -12.91 -0.35 -1.91
N PHE A 78 -12.78 -0.19 -3.22
CA PHE A 78 -13.17 1.04 -3.93
C PHE A 78 -14.28 0.80 -4.96
N GLY A 79 -14.45 -0.42 -5.46
CA GLY A 79 -15.45 -0.77 -6.47
C GLY A 79 -15.02 -0.43 -7.89
N GLU A 80 -13.74 -0.14 -8.08
CA GLU A 80 -13.14 0.13 -9.39
C GLU A 80 -12.86 -1.22 -10.07
N GLU A 81 -13.43 -1.41 -11.26
CA GLU A 81 -13.13 -2.56 -12.11
C GLU A 81 -11.74 -2.39 -12.71
N GLU A 82 -10.70 -2.71 -11.94
CA GLU A 82 -9.36 -2.79 -12.49
C GLU A 82 -9.22 -4.08 -13.30
N TYR A 83 -9.54 -4.01 -14.58
CA TYR A 83 -8.87 -4.85 -15.57
C TYR A 83 -7.43 -4.35 -15.71
N THR A 84 -6.53 -4.88 -14.91
CA THR A 84 -5.11 -4.85 -15.26
C THR A 84 -4.70 -6.28 -15.62
N GLU A 85 -4.46 -6.48 -16.92
CA GLU A 85 -3.52 -7.49 -17.40
C GLU A 85 -2.34 -7.54 -16.43
N PRO A 86 -1.81 -8.73 -16.06
CA PRO A 86 -0.67 -8.82 -15.18
C PRO A 86 0.46 -8.01 -15.83
N ARG A 87 0.73 -6.82 -15.28
CA ARG A 87 1.79 -5.95 -15.80
C ARG A 87 3.06 -6.79 -15.71
N LYS A 88 3.69 -7.03 -16.87
CA LYS A 88 5.05 -7.58 -16.94
C LYS A 88 5.89 -6.85 -15.89
N SER A 89 6.79 -7.60 -15.25
CA SER A 89 7.59 -7.33 -14.06
C SER A 89 8.46 -6.05 -14.05
N GLU A 90 7.98 -4.95 -14.61
CA GLU A 90 8.57 -3.63 -14.50
C GLU A 90 7.84 -2.87 -13.41
N ILE A 91 8.61 -2.41 -12.43
CA ILE A 91 8.12 -1.53 -11.38
C ILE A 91 7.70 -0.22 -12.05
N ASP A 92 6.43 0.15 -11.90
CA ASP A 92 5.91 1.43 -12.37
C ASP A 92 6.60 2.56 -11.59
N GLU A 93 7.34 3.38 -12.33
CA GLU A 93 8.13 4.47 -11.78
C GLU A 93 7.30 5.49 -11.02
N ALA A 94 6.06 5.77 -11.46
CA ALA A 94 5.19 6.69 -10.77
C ALA A 94 4.71 6.10 -9.42
N LEU A 95 4.45 4.79 -9.38
CA LEU A 95 4.11 4.10 -8.13
C LEU A 95 5.31 4.03 -7.18
N LEU A 96 6.50 3.76 -7.70
CA LEU A 96 7.73 3.75 -6.91
C LEU A 96 8.02 5.16 -6.33
N HIS A 97 7.85 6.21 -7.14
CA HIS A 97 7.94 7.59 -6.65
C HIS A 97 7.03 7.81 -5.46
N TYR A 98 5.76 7.42 -5.62
CA TYR A 98 4.73 7.65 -4.63
C TYR A 98 5.02 6.89 -3.33
N ILE A 99 5.47 5.63 -3.42
CA ILE A 99 5.87 4.84 -2.26
C ILE A 99 7.01 5.53 -1.51
N LEU A 100 8.07 5.95 -2.21
CA LEU A 100 9.23 6.59 -1.60
C LEU A 100 8.88 7.94 -0.95
N LYS A 101 8.03 8.73 -1.61
CA LYS A 101 7.51 9.99 -1.07
C LYS A 101 6.69 9.77 0.21
N GLN A 102 5.80 8.77 0.22
CA GLN A 102 4.98 8.47 1.40
C GLN A 102 5.79 7.80 2.51
N SER A 103 6.74 6.91 2.18
CA SER A 103 7.55 6.22 3.19
C SER A 103 8.64 7.11 3.79
N HIS A 104 8.89 8.30 3.24
CA HIS A 104 9.93 9.20 3.71
C HIS A 104 9.83 9.51 5.22
N HIS A 105 8.62 9.63 5.75
CA HIS A 105 8.38 9.86 7.17
C HIS A 105 8.79 8.68 8.08
N LEU A 106 9.06 7.50 7.51
CA LEU A 106 9.58 6.33 8.23
C LEU A 106 11.10 6.35 8.33
N TYR A 107 11.78 7.20 7.56
CA TYR A 107 13.22 7.38 7.66
C TYR A 107 13.55 8.48 8.67
N PRO A 108 14.48 8.25 9.60
CA PRO A 108 14.87 9.25 10.58
C PRO A 108 15.59 10.44 9.93
N VAL A 109 14.83 11.52 9.72
CA VAL A 109 15.20 12.95 9.66
C VAL A 109 16.55 13.31 9.02
N SER A 110 16.53 13.62 7.73
CA SER A 110 17.32 14.71 7.16
C SER A 110 16.39 15.88 6.86
N HIS A 111 16.83 17.11 7.14
CA HIS A 111 16.03 18.35 7.06
C HIS A 111 15.73 18.82 5.61
N GLY A 112 15.39 17.90 4.71
CA GLY A 112 15.01 18.15 3.31
C GLY A 112 13.48 18.10 3.10
N SER A 113 13.01 18.60 1.95
CA SER A 113 11.61 18.43 1.55
C SER A 113 11.35 16.96 1.22
N ASN A 114 10.15 16.44 1.53
CA ASN A 114 9.76 15.04 1.25
C ASN A 114 9.91 14.65 -0.23
N ASP A 115 9.86 15.62 -1.15
CA ASP A 115 10.02 15.40 -2.59
C ASP A 115 11.49 15.17 -3.00
N ASP A 116 12.46 15.78 -2.29
CA ASP A 116 13.88 15.77 -2.66
C ASP A 116 14.48 14.35 -2.63
N TYR A 117 14.05 13.54 -1.65
CA TYR A 117 14.54 12.16 -1.48
C TYR A 117 13.96 11.21 -2.53
N ALA A 118 12.67 11.33 -2.82
CA ALA A 118 11.98 10.45 -3.75
C ALA A 118 12.42 10.72 -5.20
N ASP A 119 12.54 11.99 -5.58
CA ASP A 119 13.08 12.40 -6.88
C ASP A 119 14.54 11.96 -7.05
N PHE A 120 15.36 12.06 -5.99
CA PHE A 120 16.75 11.58 -6.03
C PHE A 120 16.84 10.06 -6.27
N VAL A 121 16.12 9.26 -5.48
CA VAL A 121 16.19 7.78 -5.58
C VAL A 121 15.71 7.32 -6.96
N LEU A 122 14.65 7.93 -7.51
CA LEU A 122 14.21 7.62 -8.87
C LEU A 122 15.19 8.08 -9.94
N GLY A 123 15.76 9.28 -9.81
CA GLY A 123 16.82 9.75 -10.68
C GLY A 123 17.99 8.78 -10.72
N LEU A 124 18.43 8.31 -9.53
CA LEU A 124 19.49 7.33 -9.41
C LEU A 124 19.13 5.99 -10.07
N ILE A 125 17.89 5.51 -9.91
CA ILE A 125 17.42 4.27 -10.56
C ILE A 125 17.44 4.42 -12.09
N LYS A 126 17.00 5.56 -12.64
CA LYS A 126 17.06 5.85 -14.08
C LYS A 126 18.49 5.86 -14.59
N GLU A 127 19.37 6.57 -13.90
CA GLU A 127 20.77 6.72 -14.27
C GLU A 127 21.47 5.36 -14.25
N VAL A 128 21.32 4.58 -13.18
CA VAL A 128 21.89 3.23 -13.05
C VAL A 128 21.37 2.28 -14.13
N ARG A 129 20.08 2.32 -14.46
CA ARG A 129 19.50 1.50 -15.55
C ARG A 129 20.06 1.87 -16.93
N ALA A 130 20.46 3.13 -17.12
CA ALA A 130 21.00 3.61 -18.39
C ALA A 130 22.50 3.29 -18.58
N ILE A 131 23.19 2.84 -17.53
CA ILE A 131 24.62 2.51 -17.58
C ILE A 131 24.80 1.04 -17.95
N ASP A 132 25.35 0.79 -19.14
CA ASP A 132 25.74 -0.54 -19.59
C ASP A 132 27.11 -0.93 -19.00
N THR A 133 27.10 -1.49 -17.78
CA THR A 133 28.31 -1.97 -17.10
C THR A 133 27.98 -3.18 -16.21
N SER A 134 29.01 -3.85 -15.70
CA SER A 134 28.86 -4.96 -14.75
C SER A 134 28.16 -4.52 -13.45
N GLU A 135 27.44 -5.46 -12.83
CA GLU A 135 26.75 -5.29 -11.55
C GLU A 135 27.66 -4.70 -10.45
N ASN A 136 28.91 -5.18 -10.37
CA ASN A 136 29.91 -4.68 -9.42
C ASN A 136 30.27 -3.21 -9.64
N ASN A 137 30.26 -2.73 -10.88
CA ASN A 137 30.50 -1.32 -11.18
C ASN A 137 29.24 -0.49 -10.90
N LEU A 138 28.04 -1.03 -11.16
CA LEU A 138 26.78 -0.37 -10.81
C LEU A 138 26.69 -0.12 -9.29
N LEU A 139 27.04 -1.10 -8.46
CA LEU A 139 27.08 -0.93 -6.99
C LEU A 139 28.02 0.20 -6.56
N LYS A 140 29.23 0.25 -7.13
CA LYS A 140 30.19 1.33 -6.84
C LYS A 140 29.67 2.71 -7.26
N ILE A 141 28.93 2.78 -8.36
CA ILE A 141 28.32 4.01 -8.87
C ILE A 141 27.20 4.47 -7.93
N ILE A 142 26.36 3.54 -7.46
CA ILE A 142 25.32 3.79 -6.46
C ILE A 142 25.93 4.31 -5.16
N ASP A 143 26.96 3.64 -4.64
CA ASP A 143 27.64 4.04 -3.39
C ASP A 143 28.26 5.46 -3.50
N LEU A 144 28.87 5.76 -4.66
CA LEU A 144 29.43 7.08 -4.94
C LEU A 144 28.35 8.17 -4.99
N ALA A 145 27.24 7.90 -5.67
CA ALA A 145 26.12 8.83 -5.80
C ALA A 145 25.48 9.12 -4.42
N ILE A 146 25.24 8.10 -3.60
CA ILE A 146 24.71 8.25 -2.24
C ILE A 146 25.71 8.99 -1.34
N GLY A 147 26.99 8.63 -1.38
CA GLY A 147 28.04 9.27 -0.59
C GLY A 147 28.22 10.75 -0.91
N SER A 148 27.98 11.17 -2.16
CA SER A 148 28.04 12.57 -2.56
C SER A 148 27.01 13.45 -1.85
N ILE A 149 25.81 12.90 -1.56
CA ILE A 149 24.72 13.61 -0.89
C ILE A 149 24.91 13.67 0.62
N SER A 150 25.33 12.55 1.24
CA SER A 150 25.69 12.54 2.66
C SER A 150 26.76 13.57 2.98
N SER A 151 27.77 13.72 2.10
CA SER A 151 28.82 14.73 2.23
C SER A 151 28.32 16.18 2.06
N TYR A 152 27.21 16.38 1.34
CA TYR A 152 26.58 17.68 1.11
C TYR A 152 25.71 18.08 2.32
N GLU A 153 24.95 17.15 2.90
CA GLU A 153 24.13 17.37 4.09
C GLU A 153 24.97 17.62 5.36
N GLU A 154 26.06 16.87 5.55
CA GLU A 154 26.99 17.07 6.67
C GLU A 154 27.68 18.45 6.61
N LYS A 155 28.13 18.89 5.43
CA LYS A 155 28.72 20.22 5.24
C LYS A 155 27.72 21.36 5.46
N ARG A 156 26.42 21.13 5.22
CA ARG A 156 25.36 22.11 5.49
C ARG A 156 25.05 22.22 6.99
N LYS A 157 24.93 21.09 7.69
CA LYS A 157 24.73 21.04 9.16
C LYS A 157 25.89 21.69 9.94
N GLN A 158 27.14 21.51 9.48
CA GLN A 158 28.30 22.18 10.08
C GLN A 158 28.29 23.70 9.87
N LYS A 159 27.74 24.20 8.76
CA LYS A 159 27.60 25.65 8.51
C LYS A 159 26.44 26.28 9.27
N SER A 160 25.36 25.55 9.55
CA SER A 160 24.22 26.07 10.33
C SER A 160 24.47 26.13 11.85
N HIS A 161 25.43 25.35 12.36
CA HIS A 161 25.87 25.41 13.77
C HIS A 161 27.01 26.41 14.03
N ALA A 162 27.46 27.14 13.01
CA ALA A 162 28.53 28.13 13.10
C ALA A 162 28.03 29.60 13.15
N VAL A 163 26.73 29.80 13.45
CA VAL A 163 26.10 31.13 13.65
C VAL A 163 25.44 31.18 15.03
#